data_AF-A0A4R1HKP2-F1
#
_entry.id   AF-A0A4R1HKP2-F1
#
_cell.length_a   1.000
_cell.length_b   1.000
_cell.length_c   1.000
_cell.angle_alpha   90.00
_cell.angle_beta   90.00
_cell.angle_gamma   90.00
#
_symmetry.space_group_name_H-M   'P 1'
#
loop_
_entity.id
_entity.type
_entity.pdbx_description
1 polymer ?
#
loop_
_entity_poly.entity_id
_entity_poly.type
_entity_poly.pdbx_seq_one_letter_code
_entity_poly.pdbx_strand_id
1 'polypeptide(L)' 'MVERRDRLDALRAPASAGRLTPRVAGSHPADKAADAHRAPGAGGMRGRAVLSF' A
#
# COMPACT_ATOMS: atom_id res chain seq x y z
N MET A 1 -12.67 19.93 -7.00
CA MET A 1 -12.06 18.58 -7.07
C MET A 1 -11.80 18.09 -5.63
N VAL A 2 -12.85 17.82 -4.84
CA VAL A 2 -12.76 17.53 -3.37
C VAL A 2 -13.03 16.04 -3.06
N GLU A 3 -13.75 15.36 -3.95
CA GLU A 3 -14.31 14.01 -3.76
C GLU A 3 -13.29 12.89 -3.43
N ARG A 4 -12.01 13.07 -3.77
CA ARG A 4 -10.97 12.07 -3.49
C ARG A 4 -10.42 12.17 -2.07
N ARG A 5 -10.40 13.37 -1.47
CA ARG A 5 -9.86 13.58 -0.12
C ARG A 5 -10.81 13.04 0.94
N ASP A 6 -12.10 13.33 0.81
CA ASP A 6 -13.14 12.89 1.74
C ASP A 6 -13.16 11.35 1.88
N ARG A 7 -12.96 10.64 0.77
CA ARG A 7 -12.86 9.17 0.76
C ARG A 7 -11.64 8.66 1.52
N LEU A 8 -10.49 9.34 1.42
CA LEU A 8 -9.30 8.96 2.18
C LEU A 8 -9.48 9.25 3.67
N ASP A 9 -10.14 10.34 4.03
CA ASP A 9 -10.46 10.64 5.44
C ASP A 9 -11.44 9.61 6.03
N ALA A 10 -12.41 9.15 5.24
CA ALA A 10 -13.31 8.06 5.64
C ALA A 10 -12.56 6.72 5.87
N LEU A 11 -11.48 6.45 5.11
CA LEU A 11 -10.63 5.27 5.29
C LEU A 11 -9.64 5.42 6.45
N ARG A 12 -9.22 6.65 6.79
CA ARG A 12 -8.25 6.94 7.85
C ARG A 12 -8.75 6.48 9.22
N ALA A 13 -9.98 6.84 9.59
CA ALA A 13 -10.54 6.52 10.90
C ALA A 13 -10.55 5.01 11.23
N PRO A 14 -11.10 4.11 10.38
CA PRO A 14 -11.06 2.67 10.65
C PRO A 14 -9.65 2.09 10.54
N ALA A 15 -8.77 2.64 9.70
CA ALA A 15 -7.39 2.19 9.60
C ALA A 15 -6.58 2.49 10.87
N SER A 16 -6.70 3.71 11.40
CA SER A 16 -6.06 4.11 12.66
C SER A 16 -6.64 3.37 13.87
N ALA A 17 -7.92 3.00 13.83
CA ALA A 17 -8.57 2.19 14.86
C ALA A 17 -8.30 0.68 14.72
N GLY A 18 -7.51 0.23 13.74
CA GLY A 18 -7.21 -1.18 13.49
C GLY A 18 -8.37 -2.01 12.94
N ARG A 19 -9.53 -1.40 12.65
CA ARG A 19 -10.70 -2.09 12.05
C ARG A 19 -10.51 -2.36 10.56
N LEU A 20 -9.59 -1.64 9.93
CA LEU A 20 -9.16 -1.83 8.55
C LEU A 20 -7.64 -1.95 8.51
N THR A 21 -7.11 -3.10 8.13
CA THR A 21 -5.65 -3.29 8.00
C THR A 21 -5.25 -3.30 6.53
N PRO A 22 -4.50 -2.30 6.03
CA PRO A 22 -3.94 -2.35 4.69
C PRO A 22 -3.04 -3.57 4.53
N ARG A 23 -3.21 -4.33 3.44
CA ARG A 23 -2.37 -5.50 3.17
C ARG A 23 -1.05 -5.06 2.54
N VAL A 24 0.02 -5.14 3.32
CA VAL A 24 1.39 -4.95 2.84
C VAL A 24 1.99 -6.33 2.55
N ALA A 25 2.32 -6.57 1.28
CA ALA A 25 2.90 -7.84 0.85
C ALA A 25 4.43 -7.86 1.00
N GLY A 26 5.07 -6.69 1.04
CA GLY A 26 6.51 -6.54 1.20
C GLY A 26 6.92 -5.07 1.35
N SER A 27 7.98 -4.83 2.12
CA SER A 27 8.61 -3.53 2.28
C SER A 27 10.00 -3.58 1.65
N HIS A 28 10.27 -2.66 0.72
CA HIS A 28 11.51 -2.62 -0.04
C HIS A 28 12.20 -1.27 0.18
N PRO A 29 13.54 -1.22 0.26
CA PRO A 29 14.23 0.06 0.26
C PRO A 29 14.03 0.77 -1.08
N ALA A 30 14.10 2.10 -1.08
CA ALA A 30 13.81 2.93 -2.25
C ALA A 30 14.65 2.57 -3.49
N ASP A 31 15.92 2.16 -3.32
CA ASP A 31 16.81 1.74 -4.41
C ASP A 31 16.31 0.47 -5.13
N LYS A 32 15.46 -0.33 -4.48
CA LYS A 32 14.87 -1.56 -5.04
C LYS A 32 13.47 -1.37 -5.62
N ALA A 33 13.06 -0.14 -5.91
CA ALA A 33 11.73 0.13 -6.45
C ALA A 33 11.41 -0.63 -7.74
N ALA A 34 12.40 -0.79 -8.63
CA ALA A 34 12.24 -1.54 -9.88
C ALA A 34 11.95 -3.03 -9.65
N ASP A 35 12.56 -3.64 -8.62
CA ASP A 35 12.32 -5.03 -8.25
C ASP A 35 10.94 -5.21 -7.60
N ALA A 36 10.56 -4.29 -6.71
CA ALA A 36 9.24 -4.26 -6.07
C ALA A 36 8.10 -4.14 -7.10
N HIS A 37 8.32 -3.39 -8.19
CA HIS A 37 7.35 -3.27 -9.28
C HIS A 37 7.23 -4.54 -10.13
N ARG A 38 8.31 -5.30 -10.30
CA ARG A 38 8.33 -6.55 -11.10
C ARG A 38 7.75 -7.76 -10.35
N ALA A 39 7.81 -7.77 -9.01
CA ALA A 39 7.37 -8.89 -8.18
C ALA A 39 5.93 -9.41 -8.45
N PRO A 40 4.90 -8.57 -8.66
CA PRO A 40 3.54 -9.05 -8.92
C PRO A 40 3.38 -9.80 -10.26
N GLY A 41 4.20 -9.48 -11.27
CA GLY A 41 4.11 -10.06 -12.61
C GLY A 41 4.56 -11.52 -12.70
N ALA A 42 5.29 -12.01 -11.70
CA ALA A 42 5.85 -13.37 -11.66
C ALA A 42 4.93 -14.42 -11.01
N GLY A 43 3.64 -14.10 -10.79
CA GLY A 43 2.69 -15.04 -10.20
C GLY A 43 2.46 -14.89 -8.69
N GLY A 44 2.94 -13.82 -8.04
CA GLY A 44 2.39 -13.54 -6.71
C GLY A 44 2.93 -12.37 -5.91
N MET A 45 2.01 -11.49 -5.51
CA MET A 45 1.92 -10.85 -4.19
C MET A 45 0.43 -10.63 -3.89
N ARG A 46 -0.05 -11.04 -2.71
CA ARG A 46 -1.40 -10.66 -2.23
C ARG A 46 -1.30 -9.45 -1.31
N GLY A 47 -1.32 -8.26 -1.90
CA GLY A 47 -1.21 -7.00 -1.17
C GLY A 47 -0.39 -5.97 -1.95
N ARG A 48 0.01 -4.90 -1.26
CA ARG A 48 0.78 -3.79 -1.81
C ARG A 48 2.25 -3.93 -1.42
N ALA A 49 3.16 -3.78 -2.38
CA ALA A 49 4.56 -3.50 -2.08
C ALA A 49 4.70 -2.04 -1.66
N VAL A 50 5.41 -1.78 -0.55
CA VAL A 50 5.68 -0.43 -0.06
C VAL A 50 7.17 -0.15 -0.10
N LEU A 51 7.52 1.12 -0.29
CA LEU A 51 8.89 1.59 -0.26
C LEU A 51 9.19 2.22 1.10
N SER A 52 10.33 1.84 1.67
CA SER A 52 10.90 2.44 2.87
C SER A 52 11.91 3.51 2.45
N PHE A 53 11.75 4.69 3.03
CA PHE A 53 12.62 5.85 2.85
C PHE A 53 13.18 6.27 4.21
#